data_AF-A0A1C6XA63-F1
#
_entry.id   AF-A0A1C6XA63-F1
#
_cell.length_a   1.000
_cell.length_b   1.000
_cell.length_c   1.000
_cell.angle_alpha   90.00
_cell.angle_beta   90.00
_cell.angle_gamma   90.00
#
_symmetry.space_group_name_H-M   'P 1'
#
loop_
_entity.id
_entity.type
_entity.pdbx_description
1 polymer ?
#
loop_
_entity_poly.entity_id
_entity_poly.type
_entity_poly.pdbx_seq_one_letter_code
_entity_poly.pdbx_strand_id
1 'polypeptide(L)' 'MKSQIINSLMTLFNNELKENLLKSRNKEEITNTVSNLIKNNIKAITSNRYKVVIEILLNENKGQGIKCVL' A
#
# COMPACT_ATOMS: atom_id res chain seq x y z
N MET A 1 18.56 -0.68 -3.06
CA MET A 1 17.52 0.05 -2.28
C MET A 1 16.18 0.14 -2.99
N LYS A 2 16.07 0.81 -4.17
CA LYS A 2 14.80 0.88 -4.92
C LYS A 2 14.19 -0.50 -5.17
N SER A 3 14.97 -1.44 -5.73
CA SER A 3 14.49 -2.81 -6.01
C SER A 3 14.15 -3.59 -4.74
N GLN A 4 14.85 -3.35 -3.63
CA GLN A 4 14.53 -4.00 -2.34
C GLN A 4 13.19 -3.52 -1.79
N ILE A 5 12.91 -2.22 -1.88
CA ILE A 5 11.61 -1.64 -1.50
C ILE A 5 10.50 -2.22 -2.37
N ILE A 6 10.70 -2.24 -3.70
CA ILE A 6 9.71 -2.79 -4.64
C ILE A 6 9.43 -4.27 -4.33
N ASN A 7 10.48 -5.09 -4.19
CA ASN A 7 10.31 -6.52 -3.92
C ASN A 7 9.62 -6.78 -2.58
N SER A 8 10.00 -6.04 -1.53
CA SER A 8 9.35 -6.18 -0.23
C SER A 8 7.88 -5.76 -0.25
N LEU A 9 7.54 -4.69 -0.97
CA LEU A 9 6.15 -4.26 -1.13
C LEU A 9 5.35 -5.28 -1.93
N MET A 10 5.90 -5.87 -2.99
CA MET A 10 5.24 -6.95 -3.75
C MET A 10 4.95 -8.16 -2.86
N THR A 11 5.90 -8.56 -2.01
CA THR A 11 5.71 -9.66 -1.05
C THR A 11 4.63 -9.32 -0.02
N LEU A 12 4.65 -8.11 0.56
CA LEU A 12 3.63 -7.64 1.50
C LEU A 12 2.23 -7.63 0.85
N PHE A 13 2.15 -7.21 -0.41
CA PHE A 13 0.90 -7.17 -1.17
C PHE A 13 0.29 -8.56 -1.36
N ASN A 14 1.12 -9.53 -1.74
CA ASN A 14 0.69 -10.89 -2.01
C ASN A 14 0.28 -11.66 -0.75
N ASN A 15 0.92 -11.40 0.39
CA ASN A 15 0.73 -12.20 1.60
C ASN A 15 -0.30 -11.61 2.58
N GLU A 16 -0.30 -10.29 2.80
CA GLU A 16 -1.09 -9.66 3.87
C GLU A 16 -2.20 -8.77 3.33
N LEU A 17 -1.88 -7.92 2.34
CA LEU A 17 -2.84 -6.93 1.85
C LEU A 17 -3.96 -7.56 1.06
N LYS A 18 -3.67 -8.57 0.22
CA LYS A 18 -4.70 -9.22 -0.60
C LYS A 18 -5.83 -9.82 0.25
N GLU A 19 -5.49 -10.44 1.38
CA GLU A 19 -6.52 -10.99 2.28
C GLU A 19 -7.22 -9.92 3.11
N ASN A 20 -6.49 -8.93 3.63
CA ASN A 20 -7.07 -7.89 4.48
C ASN A 20 -7.96 -6.91 3.70
N LEU A 21 -7.61 -6.62 2.43
CA LEU A 21 -8.42 -5.80 1.52
C LEU A 21 -9.80 -6.41 1.22
N LEU A 22 -9.92 -7.74 1.30
CA LEU A 22 -11.18 -8.45 1.05
C LEU A 22 -12.08 -8.54 2.29
N LYS A 23 -11.54 -8.26 3.49
CA LYS A 23 -12.25 -8.45 4.77
C LYS A 23 -13.09 -7.25 5.20
N SER A 24 -12.72 -6.03 4.79
CA SER A 24 -13.47 -4.82 5.15
C SER A 24 -14.05 -4.13 3.92
N ARG A 25 -15.29 -3.66 4.03
CA ARG A 25 -15.92 -2.76 3.05
C ARG A 25 -15.75 -1.28 3.43
N ASN A 26 -15.18 -1.01 4.60
CA ASN A 26 -14.95 0.35 5.07
C ASN A 26 -13.66 0.90 4.45
N LYS A 27 -13.80 1.91 3.59
CA LYS A 27 -12.69 2.54 2.86
C LYS A 27 -11.65 3.16 3.80
N GLU A 28 -12.08 3.73 4.93
CA GLU A 28 -11.18 4.35 5.91
C GLU A 28 -10.35 3.29 6.63
N GLU A 29 -10.98 2.20 7.06
CA GLU A 29 -10.30 1.08 7.72
C GLU A 29 -9.27 0.43 6.79
N ILE A 30 -9.65 0.21 5.52
CA ILE A 30 -8.74 -0.28 4.49
C ILE A 30 -7.54 0.67 4.34
N THR A 31 -7.79 1.97 4.19
CA THR A 31 -6.74 2.97 3.97
C THR A 31 -5.77 3.03 5.16
N ASN A 32 -6.29 3.03 6.39
CA ASN A 32 -5.48 3.05 7.61
C ASN A 32 -4.65 1.76 7.76
N THR A 33 -5.24 0.60 7.49
CA THR A 33 -4.54 -0.69 7.56
C THR A 33 -3.43 -0.75 6.51
N VAL A 34 -3.73 -0.45 5.25
CA VAL A 34 -2.79 -0.51 4.13
C VAL A 34 -1.64 0.47 4.33
N SER A 35 -1.95 1.72 4.70
CA SER A 35 -0.92 2.75 4.91
C SER A 35 0.03 2.38 6.05
N ASN A 36 -0.48 1.84 7.16
CA ASN A 36 0.35 1.42 8.29
C ASN A 36 1.27 0.24 7.91
N LEU A 37 0.76 -0.76 7.20
CA LEU A 37 1.56 -1.89 6.72
C LEU A 37 2.71 -1.44 5.79
N ILE A 38 2.38 -0.63 4.78
CA ILE A 38 3.38 -0.09 3.84
C ILE A 38 4.41 0.76 4.59
N LYS A 39 3.96 1.65 5.49
CA LYS A 39 4.83 2.54 6.27
C LYS A 39 5.81 1.76 7.14
N ASN A 40 5.32 0.74 7.85
CA ASN A 40 6.15 -0.08 8.74
C ASN A 40 7.18 -0.89 7.94
N ASN A 41 6.77 -1.47 6.81
CA ASN A 41 7.67 -2.20 5.92
C ASN A 41 8.79 -1.28 5.37
N ILE A 42 8.45 -0.11 4.82
CA ILE A 42 9.45 0.83 4.30
C ILE A 42 10.38 1.31 5.43
N LYS A 43 9.84 1.61 6.63
CA LYS A 43 10.67 1.99 7.78
C LYS A 43 11.66 0.90 8.18
N ALA A 44 11.24 -0.36 8.17
CA ALA A 44 12.12 -1.50 8.49
C ALA A 44 13.27 -1.61 7.48
N ILE A 45 12.99 -1.51 6.18
CA ILE A 45 14.02 -1.58 5.13
C ILE A 45 14.98 -0.39 5.19
N THR A 46 14.44 0.80 5.46
CA THR A 46 15.20 2.05 5.38
C THR A 46 15.84 2.47 6.70
N SER A 47 15.61 1.71 7.78
CA SER A 47 15.99 2.09 9.14
C SER A 47 15.53 3.51 9.51
N ASN A 48 14.34 3.90 9.04
CA ASN A 48 13.74 5.21 9.28
C ASN A 48 14.59 6.42 8.82
N ARG A 49 15.50 6.23 7.85
CA ARG A 49 16.41 7.29 7.36
C ARG A 49 15.78 8.27 6.35
N TYR A 50 14.60 7.96 5.82
CA TYR A 50 13.93 8.79 4.82
C TYR A 50 12.55 9.23 5.30
N LYS A 51 12.15 10.44 4.90
CA LYS A 51 10.75 10.85 4.97
C LYS A 51 9.96 10.07 3.93
N VAL A 52 8.97 9.31 4.38
CA VAL A 52 8.12 8.48 3.51
C VAL A 52 6.75 9.15 3.38
N VAL A 53 6.33 9.38 2.13
CA VAL A 53 4.97 9.81 1.79
C VAL A 53 4.29 8.65 1.06
N ILE A 54 3.07 8.32 1.47
CA ILE A 54 2.29 7.21 0.91
C ILE A 54 0.97 7.78 0.44
N GLU A 55 0.67 7.56 -0.84
CA GLU A 55 -0.60 7.90 -1.45
C GLU A 55 -1.30 6.62 -1.88
N ILE A 56 -2.57 6.47 -1.53
CA ILE A 56 -3.37 5.27 -1.80
C ILE A 56 -4.63 5.70 -2.54
N LEU A 57 -4.82 5.17 -3.75
CA LEU A 57 -6.04 5.31 -4.51
C LEU A 57 -6.86 4.01 -4.41
N LEU A 58 -8.03 4.10 -3.77
CA LEU A 58 -9.00 3.01 -3.72
C LEU A 58 -10.17 3.37 -4.64
N ASN A 59 -10.45 2.55 -5.64
CA ASN A 59 -11.62 2.72 -6.49
C ASN A 59 -12.43 1.43 -6.62
N GLU A 60 -13.74 1.57 -6.69
CA GLU A 60 -14.64 0.49 -7.08
C GLU A 60 -14.62 0.39 -8.60
N ASN A 61 -14.35 -0.79 -9.15
CA ASN A 61 -14.37 -0.97 -10.59
C ASN A 61 -15.81 -0.93 -11.13
N LYS A 62 -16.25 0.23 -11.60
CA LYS A 62 -17.57 0.46 -12.22
C LYS A 62 -17.47 0.72 -13.72
N GLY A 63 -16.39 0.27 -14.37
CA GLY A 63 -16.14 0.49 -15.80
C GLY A 63 -15.62 1.87 -16.16
N GLN A 64 -15.12 2.64 -15.18
CA GLN A 64 -14.50 3.94 -15.44
C GLN A 64 -13.01 3.78 -15.78
N GLY A 65 -12.51 4.57 -16.73
CA GLY A 65 -11.08 4.73 -16.96
C GLY A 65 -10.47 5.64 -15.89
N ILE A 66 -9.33 5.23 -15.31
CA ILE A 66 -8.58 6.03 -14.34
C ILE A 66 -7.26 6.45 -15.00
N LYS A 67 -6.98 7.76 -15.03
CA LYS A 67 -5.68 8.31 -15.40
C LYS A 67 -5.03 8.90 -14.15
N CYS A 68 -4.01 8.23 -13.63
CA CYS A 68 -3.17 8.79 -12.57
C CYS A 68 -2.09 9.67 -13.22
N VAL A 69 -2.00 10.94 -12.82
CA VAL A 69 -0.91 11.86 -13.21
C VAL A 69 -0.08 12.09 -11.96
N LEU A 70 1.13 11.54 -11.95
CA LEU A 70 2.11 11.61 -10.86
C LEU A 70 3.21 12.63 -11.20
#